data_AF-A0A7L3BZF7-F1
#
_entry.id   AF-A0A7L3BZF7-F1
#
_cell.length_a   1.000
_cell.length_b   1.000
_cell.length_c   1.000
_cell.angle_alpha   90.00
_cell.angle_beta   90.00
_cell.angle_gamma   90.00
#
_symmetry.space_group_name_H-M   'P 1'
#
loop_
_entity.id
_entity.type
_entity.pdbx_description
1 polymer ?
#
loop_
_entity_poly.entity_id
_entity_poly.type
_entity_poly.pdbx_seq_one_letter_code
_entity_poly.pdbx_strand_id
1 'polypeptide(L)'
;VIKQLMKKEFTLEFSRDRKSMSVYCSPAKASRAAVGNKMFVKVSPVATSPRCHHLVPSCPLFRGPRSYTSPFTSPPLRLPLQMDLTFVGCVGMLDPPRKEVMGSIRLCRDAGIRVIMITGDNKGTAIAICRRIGIFSEEEEVTGRAYTGREFDDLPPAEQREACRRACCFARVEPTHKSKIVEFLQSFDEITAM
;
A
#
# COMPACT_ATOMS: atom_id res chain seq x y z
N VAL A 1 13.92 19.17 -12.44
CA VAL A 1 15.21 19.22 -11.71
C VAL A 1 16.06 17.96 -11.92
N ILE A 2 15.69 16.77 -11.41
CA ILE A 2 16.54 15.56 -11.54
C ILE A 2 16.83 15.15 -13.00
N LYS A 3 15.84 15.23 -13.89
CA LYS A 3 16.00 14.87 -15.33
C LYS A 3 17.04 15.72 -16.08
N GLN A 4 17.39 16.92 -15.59
CA GLN A 4 18.40 17.78 -16.20
C GLN A 4 19.81 17.49 -15.65
N LEU A 5 19.92 16.81 -14.51
CA LEU A 5 21.18 16.56 -13.80
C LEU A 5 21.65 15.11 -13.96
N MET A 6 20.72 14.17 -14.13
CA MET A 6 20.98 12.74 -14.18
C MET A 6 20.36 12.13 -15.43
N LYS A 7 21.14 11.37 -16.19
CA LYS A 7 20.68 10.57 -17.32
C LYS A 7 20.18 9.21 -16.79
N LYS A 8 18.96 8.84 -17.16
CA LYS A 8 18.38 7.52 -16.86
C LYS A 8 18.96 6.49 -17.84
N GLU A 9 19.61 5.44 -17.33
CA GLU A 9 20.13 4.36 -18.16
C GLU A 9 19.11 3.23 -18.29
N PHE A 10 18.59 2.73 -17.16
CA PHE A 10 17.56 1.68 -17.15
C PHE A 10 16.63 1.76 -15.94
N THR A 11 15.49 1.08 -16.06
CA THR A 11 14.49 0.93 -14.98
C THR A 11 14.47 -0.52 -14.53
N LEU A 12 14.45 -0.74 -13.23
CA LEU A 12 13.91 -1.98 -12.66
C LEU A 12 12.44 -1.71 -12.35
N GLU A 13 11.56 -2.33 -13.13
CA GLU A 13 10.12 -2.09 -13.07
C GLU A 13 9.50 -2.39 -11.70
N PHE A 14 8.24 -2.05 -11.48
CA PHE A 14 7.57 -2.48 -10.26
C PHE A 14 7.32 -3.99 -10.27
N SER A 15 7.55 -4.67 -9.14
CA SER A 15 7.04 -6.03 -8.91
C SER A 15 6.33 -6.11 -7.58
N ARG A 16 5.28 -6.94 -7.55
CA ARG A 16 4.44 -7.18 -6.38
C ARG A 16 5.20 -7.87 -5.25
N ASP A 17 6.16 -8.73 -5.56
CA ASP A 17 6.96 -9.49 -4.58
C ASP A 17 7.87 -8.55 -3.81
N ARG A 18 8.53 -7.63 -4.53
CA ARG A 18 9.47 -6.67 -3.94
C ARG A 18 8.84 -5.35 -3.52
N LYS A 19 7.59 -5.08 -3.92
CA LYS A 19 6.83 -3.83 -3.69
C LYS A 19 7.65 -2.56 -3.92
N SER A 20 8.47 -2.56 -4.97
CA SER A 20 9.43 -1.51 -5.26
C SER A 20 9.73 -1.40 -6.75
N MET A 21 10.09 -0.19 -7.15
CA MET A 21 10.62 0.15 -8.47
C MET A 21 11.91 0.94 -8.28
N SER A 22 12.86 0.82 -9.19
CA SER A 22 14.07 1.62 -9.13
C SER A 22 14.57 2.07 -10.49
N VAL A 23 15.34 3.14 -10.49
CA VAL A 23 15.92 3.72 -11.70
C VAL A 23 17.41 3.88 -11.49
N TYR A 24 18.21 3.34 -12.41
CA TYR A 24 19.65 3.54 -12.43
C TYR A 24 19.99 4.75 -13.29
N CYS A 25 20.77 5.66 -12.72
CA CYS A 25 21.09 6.93 -13.33
C CYS A 25 22.59 7.22 -13.29
N SER A 26 23.11 7.75 -14.40
CA SER A 26 24.46 8.31 -14.53
C SER A 26 24.41 9.84 -14.50
N PRO A 27 25.48 10.55 -14.10
CA PRO A 27 25.52 12.00 -14.14
C PRO A 27 25.53 12.50 -15.59
N ALA A 28 24.70 13.50 -15.92
CA ALA A 28 24.59 14.01 -17.30
C ALA A 28 25.82 14.83 -17.76
N LYS A 29 26.60 15.36 -16.80
CA LYS A 29 27.87 16.06 -17.06
C LYS A 29 28.92 15.52 -16.09
N ALA A 30 30.17 15.41 -16.55
CA ALA A 30 31.33 15.13 -15.70
C ALA A 30 31.53 16.31 -14.72
N SER A 31 30.79 16.29 -13.62
CA SER A 31 30.94 17.25 -12.54
C SER A 31 32.19 16.89 -11.73
N ARG A 32 32.97 17.90 -11.31
CA ARG A 32 34.14 17.72 -10.43
C ARG A 32 33.79 17.12 -9.06
N ALA A 33 32.51 17.11 -8.67
CA ALA A 33 32.06 16.36 -7.52
C ALA A 33 31.96 14.87 -7.91
N ALA A 34 32.71 14.03 -7.18
CA ALA A 34 32.85 12.57 -7.32
C ALA A 34 31.55 11.79 -7.06
N VAL A 35 30.46 12.20 -7.71
CA VAL A 35 29.15 11.58 -7.57
C VAL A 35 29.05 10.55 -8.69
N GLY A 36 29.43 9.31 -8.38
CA GLY A 36 29.27 8.17 -9.26
C GLY A 36 27.79 7.87 -9.58
N ASN A 37 27.56 6.81 -10.34
CA ASN A 37 26.22 6.37 -10.71
C ASN A 37 25.35 6.11 -9.47
N LYS A 38 24.07 6.41 -9.56
CA LYS A 38 23.11 6.24 -8.46
C LYS A 38 21.91 5.43 -8.87
N MET A 39 21.38 4.66 -7.93
CA MET A 39 20.07 4.04 -8.04
C MET A 39 19.07 4.74 -7.14
N PHE A 40 17.97 5.22 -7.72
CA PHE A 40 16.85 5.79 -6.97
C PHE A 40 15.77 4.72 -6.81
N VAL A 41 15.36 4.44 -5.57
CA VAL A 41 14.41 3.38 -5.25
C VAL A 41 13.15 3.99 -4.62
N LYS A 42 11.98 3.67 -5.19
CA LYS A 42 10.68 3.91 -4.56
C LYS A 42 10.16 2.57 -4.05
N VAL A 43 9.83 2.49 -2.77
CA VAL A 43 9.48 1.25 -2.09
C VAL A 43 8.32 1.47 -1.12
N SER A 44 7.51 0.44 -0.91
CA SER A 44 6.48 0.45 0.15
C SER A 44 7.14 0.59 1.54
N PRO A 45 6.58 1.37 2.48
CA PRO A 45 7.18 1.58 3.80
C PRO A 45 7.56 0.27 4.51
N VAL A 46 6.70 -0.75 4.40
CA VAL A 46 6.92 -2.08 5.00
C VAL A 46 8.14 -2.80 4.41
N ALA A 47 8.44 -2.57 3.13
CA ALA A 47 9.57 -3.18 2.43
C ALA A 47 10.86 -2.32 2.52
N THR A 48 10.80 -1.15 3.16
CA THR A 48 11.93 -0.20 3.27
C THR A 48 12.89 -0.60 4.38
N SER A 49 12.36 -0.99 5.55
CA SER A 49 13.14 -1.31 6.75
C SER A 49 14.21 -2.40 6.56
N PRO A 50 13.95 -3.54 5.88
CA PRO A 50 14.96 -4.59 5.75
C PRO A 50 16.02 -4.30 4.67
N ARG A 51 15.89 -3.19 3.90
CA ARG A 51 16.78 -2.89 2.77
C ARG A 51 17.62 -1.62 2.97
N CYS A 52 17.31 -0.82 4.00
CA CYS A 52 18.01 0.42 4.28
C CYS A 52 18.91 0.26 5.50
N HIS A 53 20.23 0.38 5.32
CA HIS A 53 21.20 0.37 6.43
C HIS A 53 21.72 1.77 6.76
N HIS A 54 21.44 2.76 5.90
CA HIS A 54 21.93 4.13 6.05
C HIS A 54 20.77 5.13 6.08
N LEU A 55 20.96 6.23 6.82
CA LEU A 55 19.99 7.33 6.97
C LEU A 55 20.64 8.63 6.50
N VAL A 56 19.91 9.45 5.75
CA VAL A 56 20.40 10.81 5.45
C VAL A 56 20.16 11.71 6.69
N PRO A 57 21.20 12.35 7.24
CA PRO A 57 21.10 13.10 8.50
C PRO A 57 20.23 14.37 8.42
N SER A 58 19.84 14.81 7.22
CA SER A 58 18.93 15.95 7.02
C SER A 58 17.43 15.61 7.11
N CYS A 59 17.07 14.37 7.48
CA CYS A 59 15.69 13.96 7.70
C CYS A 59 15.16 14.44 9.07
N PRO A 60 14.12 15.31 9.13
CA PRO A 60 13.58 15.80 10.40
C PRO A 60 12.82 14.77 11.24
N LEU A 61 12.61 13.54 10.75
CA LEU A 61 11.78 12.52 11.39
C LEU A 61 12.48 11.67 12.47
N PHE A 62 13.80 11.78 12.65
CA PHE A 62 14.53 11.03 13.69
C PHE A 62 15.60 11.92 14.35
N ARG A 63 15.21 12.70 15.36
CA ARG A 63 16.17 13.30 16.31
C ARG A 63 16.51 12.28 17.39
N GLY A 64 17.50 11.44 17.11
CA GLY A 64 18.21 10.61 18.09
C GLY A 64 19.72 10.69 17.82
N PRO A 65 20.60 10.63 18.84
CA PRO A 65 22.01 10.91 18.68
C PRO A 65 22.71 9.65 18.17
N ARG A 66 23.01 9.60 16.86
CA ARG A 66 24.06 8.75 16.27
C ARG A 66 24.24 9.12 14.80
N SER A 67 25.20 10.01 14.57
CA SER A 67 25.69 10.35 13.23
C SER A 67 26.55 9.21 12.71
N TYR A 68 26.19 8.63 11.57
CA TYR A 68 27.08 7.76 10.80
C TYR A 68 27.12 8.25 9.36
N THR A 69 28.24 8.89 9.01
CA THR A 69 28.66 9.10 7.63
C THR A 69 29.70 8.04 7.30
N SER A 70 29.49 7.27 6.22
CA SER A 70 30.58 6.51 5.61
C SER A 70 30.36 6.35 4.09
N PRO A 71 31.42 6.07 3.33
CA PRO A 71 31.54 6.44 1.92
C PRO A 71 30.85 5.46 0.96
N PHE A 72 30.31 6.07 -0.10
CA PHE A 72 29.79 5.41 -1.29
C PHE A 72 30.85 4.48 -1.90
N THR A 73 30.60 3.18 -1.82
CA THR A 73 31.36 2.17 -2.56
C THR A 73 30.38 1.35 -3.38
N SER A 74 30.58 1.29 -4.69
CA SER A 74 29.77 0.46 -5.60
C SER A 74 29.93 -1.02 -5.21
N PRO A 75 28.86 -1.75 -4.85
CA PRO A 75 28.98 -3.17 -4.60
C PRO A 75 29.20 -3.92 -5.93
N PRO A 76 29.99 -5.01 -5.93
CA PRO A 76 30.10 -5.91 -7.07
C PRO A 76 28.72 -6.56 -7.39
N LEU A 77 28.50 -6.87 -8.67
CA LEU A 77 27.28 -7.41 -9.30
C LEU A 77 26.83 -8.81 -8.78
N ARG A 78 26.80 -9.07 -7.47
CA ARG A 78 26.47 -10.40 -6.91
C ARG A 78 25.46 -10.39 -5.74
N LEU A 79 24.98 -9.22 -5.31
CA LEU A 79 23.84 -9.11 -4.39
C LEU A 79 22.55 -8.78 -5.19
N PRO A 80 21.34 -9.09 -4.70
CA PRO A 80 20.14 -8.54 -5.33
C PRO A 80 20.29 -7.02 -5.37
N LEU A 81 20.18 -6.43 -6.57
CA LEU A 81 20.55 -5.03 -6.90
C LEU A 81 19.93 -3.94 -5.99
N GLN A 82 19.00 -4.29 -5.09
CA GLN A 82 18.23 -3.40 -4.22
C GLN A 82 18.50 -3.59 -2.71
N MET A 83 19.71 -4.01 -2.34
CA MET A 83 20.15 -4.05 -0.94
C MET A 83 21.08 -2.88 -0.62
N ASP A 84 21.25 -2.59 0.66
CA ASP A 84 22.16 -1.55 1.17
C ASP A 84 21.80 -0.10 0.75
N LEU A 85 20.53 0.24 0.92
CA LEU A 85 19.98 1.53 0.53
C LEU A 85 20.17 2.59 1.62
N THR A 86 20.24 3.86 1.20
CA THR A 86 20.16 5.01 2.11
C THR A 86 18.74 5.57 2.11
N PHE A 87 18.10 5.62 3.28
CA PHE A 87 16.78 6.22 3.42
C PHE A 87 16.85 7.74 3.38
N VAL A 88 16.15 8.32 2.40
CA VAL A 88 16.12 9.77 2.13
C VAL A 88 14.87 10.45 2.70
N GLY A 89 13.74 9.73 2.81
CA GLY A 89 12.48 10.31 3.28
C GLY A 89 11.25 9.50 2.85
N CYS A 90 10.07 9.91 3.30
CA CYS A 90 8.79 9.33 2.94
C CYS A 90 7.84 10.38 2.35
N VAL A 91 6.93 9.94 1.48
CA VAL A 91 5.88 10.78 0.90
C VAL A 91 4.56 10.04 1.09
N GLY A 92 3.61 10.69 1.77
CA GLY A 92 2.24 10.22 1.89
C GLY A 92 1.40 10.75 0.74
N MET A 93 0.73 9.84 0.03
CA MET A 93 -0.30 10.20 -0.93
C MET A 93 -1.60 9.59 -0.45
N LEU A 94 -2.68 10.37 -0.51
CA LEU A 94 -4.02 9.93 -0.17
C LEU A 94 -4.87 10.05 -1.43
N ASP A 95 -5.66 9.03 -1.73
CA ASP A 95 -6.78 9.13 -2.66
C ASP A 95 -8.01 9.57 -1.85
N PRO A 96 -8.42 10.84 -1.91
CA PRO A 96 -9.54 11.32 -1.10
C PRO A 96 -10.85 10.71 -1.61
N PRO A 97 -11.76 10.31 -0.70
CA PRO A 97 -13.08 9.86 -1.12
C PRO A 97 -13.82 10.98 -1.87
N ARG A 98 -14.64 10.60 -2.85
CA ARG A 98 -15.48 11.58 -3.57
C ARG A 98 -16.46 12.25 -2.59
N LYS A 99 -16.80 13.51 -2.84
CA LYS A 99 -17.55 14.35 -1.89
C LYS A 99 -18.96 13.81 -1.63
N GLU A 100 -19.56 13.22 -2.64
CA GLU A 100 -20.91 12.66 -2.65
C GLU A 100 -21.02 11.33 -1.89
N VAL A 101 -19.92 10.58 -1.74
CA VAL A 101 -19.94 9.20 -1.22
C VAL A 101 -20.49 9.12 0.20
N MET A 102 -20.14 10.08 1.06
CA MET A 102 -20.65 10.11 2.44
C MET A 102 -22.18 10.30 2.48
N GLY A 103 -22.72 11.16 1.61
CA GLY A 103 -24.16 11.37 1.49
C GLY A 103 -24.87 10.13 0.95
N SER A 104 -24.31 9.51 -0.09
CA SER A 104 -24.85 8.28 -0.68
C SER A 104 -24.87 7.11 0.31
N ILE A 105 -23.80 6.90 1.08
CA ILE A 105 -23.74 5.83 2.08
C ILE A 105 -24.82 6.03 3.15
N ARG A 106 -25.03 7.27 3.59
CA ARG A 106 -26.10 7.60 4.54
C ARG A 106 -27.49 7.28 3.98
N LEU A 107 -27.77 7.69 2.73
CA LEU A 107 -29.02 7.37 2.07
C LEU A 107 -29.24 5.86 1.92
N CYS A 108 -28.19 5.10 1.56
CA CYS A 108 -28.26 3.64 1.52
C CYS A 108 -28.61 3.07 2.90
N ARG A 109 -27.97 3.55 3.97
CA ARG A 109 -28.23 3.10 5.33
C ARG A 109 -29.67 3.41 5.77
N ASP A 110 -30.16 4.62 5.48
CA ASP A 110 -31.54 5.03 5.80
C ASP A 110 -32.58 4.21 5.01
N ALA A 111 -32.23 3.75 3.81
CA ALA A 111 -33.03 2.85 2.99
C ALA A 111 -32.90 1.35 3.36
N GLY A 112 -32.09 1.01 4.37
CA GLY A 112 -31.83 -0.38 4.75
C GLY A 112 -30.91 -1.15 3.78
N ILE A 113 -30.21 -0.45 2.88
CA ILE A 113 -29.27 -1.02 1.93
C ILE A 113 -27.89 -1.11 2.57
N ARG A 114 -27.33 -2.33 2.61
CA ARG A 114 -25.98 -2.59 3.12
C ARG A 114 -24.92 -2.25 2.07
N VAL A 115 -23.90 -1.50 2.47
CA VAL A 115 -22.74 -1.15 1.63
C VAL A 115 -21.52 -1.94 2.09
N ILE A 116 -20.86 -2.61 1.15
CA ILE A 116 -19.65 -3.40 1.40
C ILE A 116 -18.50 -2.79 0.58
N MET A 117 -17.44 -2.35 1.25
CA MET A 117 -16.22 -1.88 0.59
C MET A 117 -15.37 -3.06 0.11
N ILE A 118 -14.91 -3.02 -1.13
CA ILE A 118 -13.95 -3.99 -1.69
C ILE A 118 -12.76 -3.22 -2.26
N THR A 119 -11.57 -3.44 -1.70
CA THR A 119 -10.36 -2.69 -2.09
C THR A 119 -9.11 -3.58 -2.23
N GLY A 120 -8.18 -3.12 -3.06
CA GLY A 120 -6.83 -3.69 -3.18
C GLY A 120 -5.83 -3.15 -2.14
N ASP A 121 -6.26 -2.21 -1.28
CA ASP A 121 -5.43 -1.64 -0.22
C ASP A 121 -5.20 -2.59 0.95
N ASN A 122 -4.33 -2.19 1.86
CA ASN A 122 -4.14 -2.89 3.13
C ASN A 122 -5.38 -2.77 4.01
N LYS A 123 -5.68 -3.82 4.80
CA LYS A 123 -6.81 -3.86 5.73
C LYS A 123 -6.89 -2.64 6.67
N GLY A 124 -5.78 -2.22 7.25
CA GLY A 124 -5.74 -1.04 8.13
C GLY A 124 -6.16 0.25 7.42
N THR A 125 -5.69 0.46 6.19
CA THR A 125 -6.09 1.62 5.36
C THR A 125 -7.55 1.52 4.95
N ALA A 126 -8.02 0.34 4.56
CA ALA A 126 -9.41 0.10 4.18
C ALA A 126 -10.38 0.41 5.34
N ILE A 127 -10.07 -0.04 6.56
CA ILE A 127 -10.83 0.27 7.77
C ILE A 127 -10.84 1.77 8.05
N ALA A 128 -9.68 2.44 7.94
CA ALA A 128 -9.60 3.88 8.15
C ALA A 128 -10.45 4.67 7.13
N ILE A 129 -10.47 4.24 5.86
CA ILE A 129 -11.33 4.84 4.84
C ILE A 129 -12.81 4.55 5.14
N CYS A 130 -13.16 3.30 5.50
CA CYS A 130 -14.52 2.92 5.87
C CYS A 130 -15.08 3.78 7.01
N ARG A 131 -14.28 4.07 8.04
CA ARG A 131 -14.65 4.99 9.13
C ARG A 131 -14.88 6.40 8.62
N ARG A 132 -13.96 6.89 7.78
CA ARG A 132 -14.03 8.25 7.21
C ARG A 132 -15.25 8.48 6.32
N ILE A 133 -15.68 7.46 5.56
CA ILE A 133 -16.84 7.57 4.66
C ILE A 133 -18.18 7.18 5.31
N GLY A 134 -18.15 6.69 6.56
CA GLY A 134 -19.34 6.36 7.34
C GLY A 134 -19.89 4.93 7.14
N ILE A 135 -19.09 3.99 6.61
CA ILE A 135 -19.42 2.56 6.61
C ILE A 135 -19.31 1.97 8.01
N PHE A 136 -18.25 2.36 8.74
CA PHE A 136 -18.08 2.06 10.16
C PHE A 136 -18.19 3.35 10.96
N SER A 137 -18.69 3.24 12.19
CA SER A 137 -18.63 4.33 13.16
C SER A 137 -17.21 4.45 13.71
N GLU A 138 -16.84 5.63 14.23
CA GLU A 138 -15.44 5.91 14.65
C GLU A 138 -14.93 4.93 15.73
N GLU A 139 -15.79 4.61 16.70
CA GLU A 139 -15.48 3.75 17.85
C GLU A 139 -15.95 2.30 17.66
N GLU A 140 -16.55 1.99 16.50
CA GLU A 140 -17.13 0.68 16.26
C GLU A 140 -16.06 -0.41 16.16
N GLU A 141 -16.33 -1.53 16.84
CA GLU A 141 -15.50 -2.71 16.75
C GLU A 141 -15.65 -3.35 15.36
N VAL A 142 -14.53 -3.44 14.65
CA VAL A 142 -14.47 -3.97 13.29
C VAL A 142 -14.06 -5.45 13.24
N THR A 143 -13.84 -6.07 14.40
CA THR A 143 -13.44 -7.47 14.54
C THR A 143 -14.50 -8.37 13.90
N GLY A 144 -14.09 -9.11 12.86
CA GLY A 144 -15.00 -9.96 12.10
C GLY A 144 -15.94 -9.25 11.13
N ARG A 145 -15.82 -7.93 10.97
CA ARG A 145 -16.55 -7.18 9.92
C ARG A 145 -15.65 -6.72 8.78
N ALA A 146 -14.34 -6.84 8.97
CA ALA A 146 -13.33 -6.55 7.97
C ALA A 146 -12.39 -7.75 7.78
N TYR A 147 -12.24 -8.19 6.53
CA TYR A 147 -11.41 -9.34 6.17
C TYR A 147 -10.41 -8.95 5.07
N THR A 148 -9.23 -9.56 5.09
CA THR A 148 -8.38 -9.63 3.89
C THR A 148 -8.82 -10.78 2.99
N GLY A 149 -8.45 -10.74 1.71
CA GLY A 149 -8.66 -11.88 0.81
C GLY A 149 -8.09 -13.19 1.37
N ARG A 150 -6.87 -13.13 1.92
CA ARG A 150 -6.23 -14.30 2.56
C ARG A 150 -6.98 -14.78 3.80
N GLU A 151 -7.33 -13.88 4.71
CA GLU A 151 -8.13 -14.23 5.89
C GLU A 151 -9.48 -14.83 5.49
N PHE A 152 -10.07 -14.40 4.36
CA PHE A 152 -11.32 -14.95 3.87
C PHE A 152 -11.15 -16.35 3.28
N ASP A 153 -10.10 -16.58 2.47
CA ASP A 153 -9.80 -17.91 1.92
C ASP A 153 -9.43 -18.94 2.99
N ASP A 154 -8.77 -18.51 4.07
CA ASP A 154 -8.39 -19.37 5.20
C ASP A 154 -9.62 -19.83 6.02
N LEU A 155 -10.78 -19.20 5.87
CA LEU A 155 -12.02 -19.60 6.56
C LEU A 155 -12.66 -20.82 5.89
N PRO A 156 -13.29 -21.72 6.69
CA PRO A 156 -14.15 -22.76 6.16
C PRO A 156 -15.31 -22.19 5.32
N PRO A 157 -15.83 -22.89 4.30
CA PRO A 157 -16.90 -22.39 3.44
C PRO A 157 -18.17 -21.93 4.21
N ALA A 158 -18.51 -22.61 5.31
CA ALA A 158 -19.63 -22.21 6.16
C ALA A 158 -19.38 -20.86 6.86
N GLU A 159 -18.16 -20.63 7.32
CA GLU A 159 -17.76 -19.37 7.96
C GLU A 159 -17.56 -18.25 6.93
N GLN A 160 -17.11 -18.57 5.71
CA GLN A 160 -17.06 -17.61 4.59
C GLN A 160 -18.46 -17.06 4.28
N ARG A 161 -19.46 -17.94 4.23
CA ARG A 161 -20.85 -17.57 4.02
C ARG A 161 -21.33 -16.60 5.11
N GLU A 162 -21.13 -16.93 6.38
CA GLU A 162 -21.53 -16.06 7.49
C GLU A 162 -20.71 -14.76 7.56
N ALA A 163 -19.43 -14.81 7.17
CA ALA A 163 -18.58 -13.64 7.03
C ALA A 163 -19.14 -12.66 5.99
N CYS A 164 -19.59 -13.14 4.82
CA CYS A 164 -20.21 -12.28 3.80
C CYS A 164 -21.48 -11.59 4.29
N ARG A 165 -22.24 -12.23 5.19
CA ARG A 165 -23.46 -11.65 5.77
C ARG A 165 -23.17 -10.46 6.69
N ARG A 166 -22.10 -10.53 7.48
CA ARG A 166 -21.77 -9.51 8.50
C ARG A 166 -20.68 -8.51 8.08
N ALA A 167 -19.86 -8.87 7.10
CA ALA A 167 -18.74 -8.05 6.66
C ALA A 167 -19.22 -6.81 5.89
N CYS A 168 -18.48 -5.72 6.09
CA CYS A 168 -18.66 -4.47 5.36
C CYS A 168 -17.38 -4.01 4.67
N CYS A 169 -16.26 -4.74 4.83
CA CYS A 169 -14.99 -4.40 4.22
C CYS A 169 -14.17 -5.65 3.86
N PHE A 170 -13.79 -5.76 2.60
CA PHE A 170 -12.81 -6.73 2.11
C PHE A 170 -11.60 -6.01 1.51
N ALA A 171 -10.41 -6.33 2.01
CA ALA A 171 -9.15 -5.73 1.59
C ALA A 171 -8.23 -6.77 0.91
N ARG A 172 -7.30 -6.33 0.05
CA ARG A 172 -6.41 -7.24 -0.72
C ARG A 172 -7.20 -8.34 -1.46
N VAL A 173 -8.30 -7.97 -2.09
CA VAL A 173 -9.25 -8.90 -2.70
C VAL A 173 -8.82 -9.29 -4.11
N GLU A 174 -8.93 -10.57 -4.46
CA GLU A 174 -8.70 -11.08 -5.82
C GLU A 174 -9.99 -11.06 -6.66
N PRO A 175 -9.90 -11.05 -8.00
CA PRO A 175 -11.08 -11.09 -8.87
C PRO A 175 -12.02 -12.26 -8.57
N THR A 176 -11.48 -13.42 -8.21
CA THR A 176 -12.24 -14.63 -7.84
C THR A 176 -13.10 -14.44 -6.59
N HIS A 177 -12.64 -13.63 -5.63
CA HIS A 177 -13.39 -13.37 -4.39
C HIS A 177 -14.64 -12.55 -4.65
N LYS A 178 -14.64 -11.69 -5.68
CA LYS A 178 -15.81 -10.89 -6.02
C LYS A 178 -17.01 -11.76 -6.37
N SER A 179 -16.80 -12.74 -7.26
CA SER A 179 -17.83 -13.70 -7.64
C SER A 179 -18.30 -14.54 -6.43
N LYS A 180 -17.36 -15.07 -5.63
CA LYS A 180 -17.71 -15.83 -4.42
C LYS A 180 -18.55 -15.02 -3.42
N ILE A 181 -18.21 -13.74 -3.19
CA ILE A 181 -18.96 -12.86 -2.30
C ILE A 181 -20.38 -12.69 -2.83
N VAL A 182 -20.56 -12.43 -4.12
CA VAL A 182 -21.89 -12.30 -4.74
C VAL A 182 -22.68 -13.60 -4.61
N GLU A 183 -22.08 -14.76 -4.86
CA GLU A 183 -22.72 -16.07 -4.71
C GLU A 183 -23.18 -16.31 -3.26
N PHE A 184 -22.35 -16.00 -2.27
CA PHE A 184 -22.74 -16.15 -0.86
C PHE A 184 -23.88 -15.19 -0.47
N LEU A 185 -23.86 -13.95 -0.96
CA LEU A 185 -24.94 -12.99 -0.70
C LEU A 185 -26.26 -13.43 -1.36
N GLN A 186 -26.20 -13.89 -2.61
CA GLN A 186 -27.36 -14.44 -3.31
C GLN A 186 -27.93 -15.69 -2.61
N SER A 187 -27.09 -16.48 -1.92
CA SER A 187 -27.54 -17.63 -1.12
C SER A 187 -28.38 -17.25 0.12
N PHE A 188 -28.43 -15.97 0.48
CA PHE A 188 -29.29 -15.41 1.54
C PHE A 188 -30.51 -14.67 0.98
N ASP A 189 -30.80 -14.86 -0.31
CA ASP A 189 -31.85 -14.15 -1.05
C ASP A 189 -31.63 -12.61 -1.07
N GLU A 190 -30.38 -12.15 -0.85
CA GLU A 190 -30.02 -10.73 -0.97
C GLU A 190 -29.81 -10.34 -2.45
N ILE A 191 -30.57 -9.35 -2.93
CA ILE A 191 -30.33 -8.74 -4.25
C ILE A 191 -29.07 -7.88 -4.17
N THR A 192 -28.00 -8.33 -4.83
CA THR A 192 -26.67 -7.71 -4.74
C THR A 192 -26.34 -6.93 -6.01
N ALA A 193 -25.74 -5.75 -5.84
CA ALA A 193 -25.12 -4.97 -6.91
C ALA A 193 -23.61 -4.85 -6.65
N MET A 194 -22.78 -5.08 -7.67
CA MET A 194 -21.31 -5.10 -7.58
C MET A 194 -20.63 -4.39 -8.74
#